data_AF-A0A2E8EYF1-F1
#
_entry.id   AF-A0A2E8EYF1-F1
#
_cell.length_a   1.000
_cell.length_b   1.000
_cell.length_c   1.000
_cell.angle_alpha   90.00
_cell.angle_beta   90.00
_cell.angle_gamma   90.00
#
_symmetry.space_group_name_H-M   'P 1'
#
loop_
_entity.id
_entity.type
_entity.pdbx_description
1 polymer ?
#
loop_
_entity_poly.entity_id
_entity_poly.type
_entity_poly.pdbx_seq_one_letter_code
_entity_poly.pdbx_strand_id
1 'polypeptide(L)'
;MNKQKKKNSKTILAQSGRSQDYARGAVNIPPYRSSTVLFNTLKEYKDWDHEYATYRYGRLGSPNSLALEEAYSELSGAYRSIATNSGMSAINIAISAFMENGSHALITEGAYEPTAELFSGHLSKFGVEFDFISPTIGDEIADLIKPNTKIVYLEAPSSNTFEVIDIKTVIDAIRKKSKEIGNEIVILFDNTWAGPLYFRTFEHDIDVEIQAATKYVVGHSDAMLGIVACNEKTYLKIKNSARNQGICAEPDACYLGLRGLRTMAVRMEAQFE
;
A
#
# COMPACT_ATOMS: atom_id res chain seq x y z
N MET A 1 -19.60 25.85 0.62
CA MET A 1 -18.95 24.52 0.58
C MET A 1 -18.34 24.26 1.95
N ASN A 2 -18.93 23.37 2.75
CA ASN A 2 -18.37 23.01 4.06
C ASN A 2 -17.04 22.29 3.82
N LYS A 3 -15.92 22.92 4.18
CA LYS A 3 -14.65 22.21 4.37
C LYS A 3 -14.92 21.15 5.44
N GLN A 4 -15.04 19.87 5.05
CA GLN A 4 -15.03 18.78 6.01
C GLN A 4 -13.78 18.97 6.88
N LYS A 5 -13.97 19.16 8.19
CA LYS A 5 -12.84 19.23 9.13
C LYS A 5 -12.03 17.95 8.97
N LYS A 6 -10.75 18.06 8.63
CA LYS A 6 -9.80 16.93 8.61
C LYS A 6 -9.90 16.26 9.99
N LYS A 7 -10.42 15.03 10.04
CA LYS A 7 -10.60 14.32 11.32
C LYS A 7 -9.22 14.09 11.94
N ASN A 8 -9.15 14.14 13.26
CA ASN A 8 -7.93 13.82 13.99
C ASN A 8 -7.57 12.34 13.75
N SER A 9 -6.29 12.04 13.50
CA SER A 9 -5.80 10.67 13.28
C SER A 9 -6.17 9.71 14.42
N LYS A 10 -6.13 10.14 15.69
CA LYS A 10 -6.57 9.33 16.85
C LYS A 10 -8.07 8.98 16.74
N THR A 11 -8.90 9.87 16.21
CA THR A 11 -10.33 9.61 15.95
C THR A 11 -10.53 8.66 14.77
N ILE A 12 -9.78 8.84 13.67
CA ILE A 12 -9.82 7.94 12.51
C ILE A 12 -9.47 6.51 12.94
N LEU A 13 -8.34 6.35 13.64
CA LEU A 13 -7.89 5.07 14.19
C LEU A 13 -8.96 4.40 15.07
N ALA A 14 -9.69 5.17 15.88
CA ALA A 14 -10.73 4.61 16.74
C ALA A 14 -12.03 4.23 16.01
N GLN A 15 -12.40 4.94 14.93
CA GLN A 15 -13.76 4.89 14.39
C GLN A 15 -13.87 4.39 12.94
N SER A 16 -12.84 4.55 12.12
CA SER A 16 -12.92 4.22 10.70
C SER A 16 -12.96 2.72 10.45
N GLY A 17 -13.54 2.31 9.31
CA GLY A 17 -13.73 0.90 8.96
C GLY A 17 -14.74 0.19 9.86
N ARG A 18 -15.83 0.87 10.24
CA ARG A 18 -16.91 0.32 11.09
C ARG A 18 -18.26 0.38 10.37
N SER A 19 -18.34 -0.29 9.22
CA SER A 19 -19.60 -0.44 8.49
C SER A 19 -20.67 -1.06 9.39
N GLN A 20 -21.74 -0.31 9.63
CA GLN A 20 -22.87 -0.76 10.44
C GLN A 20 -23.61 -1.93 9.76
N ASP A 21 -23.65 -1.93 8.44
CA ASP A 21 -24.29 -2.99 7.65
C ASP A 21 -23.61 -4.34 7.85
N TYR A 22 -22.29 -4.36 7.96
CA TYR A 22 -21.51 -5.57 8.21
C TYR A 22 -21.33 -5.88 9.69
N ALA A 23 -21.34 -4.87 10.57
CA ALA A 23 -21.20 -5.11 12.00
C ALA A 23 -22.48 -5.67 12.65
N ARG A 24 -23.67 -5.43 12.05
CA ARG A 24 -24.97 -5.98 12.51
C ARG A 24 -25.22 -5.78 14.02
N GLY A 25 -24.85 -4.60 14.53
CA GLY A 25 -25.01 -4.22 15.94
C GLY A 25 -23.78 -4.48 16.83
N ALA A 26 -22.76 -5.18 16.34
CA ALA A 26 -21.47 -5.26 17.01
C ALA A 26 -20.66 -3.97 16.82
N VAL A 27 -19.72 -3.67 17.73
CA VAL A 27 -18.79 -2.53 17.56
C VAL A 27 -17.74 -2.82 16.50
N ASN A 28 -17.23 -4.06 16.48
CA ASN A 28 -16.26 -4.53 15.50
C ASN A 28 -16.95 -5.46 14.52
N ILE A 29 -16.57 -5.39 13.24
CA ILE A 29 -17.07 -6.31 12.21
C ILE A 29 -16.50 -7.71 12.52
N PRO A 30 -17.33 -8.76 12.71
CA PRO A 30 -16.85 -10.11 12.94
C PRO A 30 -16.09 -10.64 11.69
N PRO A 31 -15.20 -11.64 11.80
CA PRO A 31 -14.57 -12.23 10.62
C PRO A 31 -15.59 -12.92 9.69
N TYR A 32 -15.70 -12.44 8.45
CA TYR A 32 -16.54 -13.01 7.39
C TYR A 32 -15.80 -14.13 6.65
N ARG A 33 -15.78 -15.33 7.23
CA ARG A 33 -15.10 -16.52 6.68
C ARG A 33 -15.93 -17.16 5.56
N SER A 34 -15.82 -16.62 4.36
CA SER A 34 -16.57 -17.10 3.19
C SER A 34 -15.83 -16.81 1.87
N SER A 35 -15.97 -17.74 0.92
CA SER A 35 -15.47 -17.57 -0.45
C SER A 35 -16.57 -17.01 -1.35
N THR A 36 -17.59 -17.81 -1.65
CA THR A 36 -18.73 -17.46 -2.51
C THR A 36 -19.79 -16.69 -1.72
N VAL A 37 -20.31 -15.61 -2.30
CA VAL A 37 -21.42 -14.84 -1.73
C VAL A 37 -22.67 -14.99 -2.58
N LEU A 38 -23.83 -14.85 -1.95
CA LEU A 38 -25.13 -14.89 -2.63
C LEU A 38 -25.58 -13.49 -3.02
N PHE A 39 -26.30 -13.39 -4.13
CA PHE A 39 -26.97 -12.18 -4.60
C PHE A 39 -28.47 -12.42 -4.58
N ASN A 40 -29.26 -11.43 -4.22
CA ASN A 40 -30.71 -11.57 -4.15
C ASN A 40 -31.34 -11.60 -5.55
N THR A 41 -30.70 -10.95 -6.53
CA THR A 41 -31.19 -10.88 -7.90
C THR A 41 -30.06 -11.04 -8.93
N LEU A 42 -30.42 -11.48 -10.14
CA LEU A 42 -29.48 -11.49 -11.26
C LEU A 42 -29.01 -10.07 -11.63
N LYS A 43 -29.86 -9.06 -11.43
CA LYS A 43 -29.49 -7.66 -11.66
C LYS A 43 -28.36 -7.25 -10.72
N GLU A 44 -28.51 -7.51 -9.42
CA GLU A 44 -27.46 -7.27 -8.41
C GLU A 44 -26.16 -8.00 -8.75
N TYR A 45 -26.25 -9.25 -9.22
CA TYR A 45 -25.07 -9.98 -9.70
C TYR A 45 -24.41 -9.30 -10.91
N LYS A 46 -25.18 -8.77 -11.86
CA LYS A 46 -24.68 -8.16 -13.09
C LYS A 46 -24.17 -6.72 -12.91
N ASP A 47 -24.77 -5.96 -11.98
CA ASP A 47 -24.41 -4.58 -11.64
C ASP A 47 -23.15 -4.55 -10.76
N TRP A 48 -22.07 -5.15 -11.25
CA TRP A 48 -20.81 -5.25 -10.52
C TRP A 48 -20.06 -3.92 -10.56
N ASP A 49 -19.67 -3.45 -9.37
CA ASP A 49 -18.66 -2.41 -9.22
C ASP A 49 -17.27 -2.83 -9.72
N HIS A 50 -16.86 -2.26 -10.85
CA HIS A 50 -15.53 -2.44 -11.43
C HIS A 50 -14.40 -1.76 -10.64
N GLU A 51 -14.72 -0.95 -9.62
CA GLU A 51 -13.76 -0.38 -8.67
C GLU A 51 -13.51 -1.28 -7.46
N TYR A 52 -14.12 -2.47 -7.38
CA TYR A 52 -13.93 -3.44 -6.29
C TYR A 52 -14.24 -2.88 -4.88
N ALA A 53 -15.15 -1.90 -4.75
CA ALA A 53 -15.56 -1.33 -3.47
C ALA A 53 -16.55 -2.22 -2.70
N THR A 54 -17.15 -3.21 -3.35
CA THR A 54 -18.25 -3.99 -2.80
C THR A 54 -17.90 -5.46 -2.60
N TYR A 55 -18.42 -6.06 -1.51
CA TYR A 55 -18.24 -7.48 -1.23
C TYR A 55 -18.93 -8.36 -2.28
N ARG A 56 -18.14 -9.13 -3.04
CA ARG A 56 -18.63 -9.96 -4.16
C ARG A 56 -18.11 -11.40 -4.14
N TYR A 57 -16.86 -11.58 -3.75
CA TYR A 57 -16.20 -12.87 -3.71
C TYR A 57 -14.99 -12.72 -2.80
N GLY A 58 -14.73 -13.68 -1.91
CA GLY A 58 -13.72 -13.57 -0.85
C GLY A 58 -12.35 -13.13 -1.35
N ARG A 59 -11.92 -13.61 -2.53
CA ARG A 59 -10.65 -13.22 -3.15
C ARG A 59 -10.61 -11.77 -3.67
N LEU A 60 -11.76 -11.18 -3.98
CA LEU A 60 -11.85 -9.78 -4.43
C LEU A 60 -11.96 -8.80 -3.26
N GLY A 61 -12.35 -9.31 -2.08
CA GLY A 61 -12.46 -8.59 -0.84
C GLY A 61 -13.44 -9.30 0.11
N SER A 62 -13.36 -8.95 1.38
CA SER A 62 -14.33 -9.31 2.42
C SER A 62 -14.80 -8.04 3.13
N PRO A 63 -15.92 -8.08 3.88
CA PRO A 63 -16.28 -6.98 4.76
C PRO A 63 -15.14 -6.52 5.68
N ASN A 64 -14.31 -7.45 6.16
CA ASN A 64 -13.15 -7.15 6.99
C ASN A 64 -12.03 -6.45 6.20
N SER A 65 -11.72 -6.91 4.98
CA SER A 65 -10.68 -6.28 4.15
C SER A 65 -11.13 -4.89 3.69
N LEU A 66 -12.37 -4.74 3.22
CA LEU A 66 -12.92 -3.46 2.79
C LEU A 66 -12.91 -2.44 3.93
N ALA A 67 -13.26 -2.86 5.15
CA ALA A 67 -13.19 -2.02 6.32
C ALA A 67 -11.76 -1.60 6.69
N LEU A 68 -10.80 -2.52 6.61
CA LEU A 68 -9.38 -2.19 6.85
C LEU A 68 -8.85 -1.24 5.78
N GLU A 69 -9.16 -1.50 4.52
CA GLU A 69 -8.78 -0.69 3.36
C GLU A 69 -9.35 0.73 3.48
N GLU A 70 -10.63 0.86 3.86
CA GLU A 70 -11.27 2.15 4.15
C GLU A 70 -10.54 2.89 5.28
N ALA A 71 -10.34 2.23 6.43
CA ALA A 71 -9.70 2.82 7.59
C ALA A 71 -8.27 3.29 7.29
N TYR A 72 -7.53 2.49 6.54
CA TYR A 72 -6.17 2.82 6.15
C TYR A 72 -6.12 3.94 5.11
N SER A 73 -7.07 3.98 4.17
CA SER A 73 -7.15 5.05 3.16
C SER A 73 -7.50 6.39 3.81
N GLU A 74 -8.51 6.43 4.70
CA GLU A 74 -8.85 7.65 5.45
C GLU A 74 -7.66 8.09 6.31
N LEU A 75 -6.97 7.13 6.95
CA LEU A 75 -5.80 7.43 7.74
C LEU A 75 -4.70 8.03 6.87
N SER A 76 -4.20 7.34 5.84
CA SER A 76 -3.07 7.76 5.00
C SER A 76 -3.37 8.94 4.06
N GLY A 77 -4.65 9.23 3.80
CA GLY A 77 -5.07 10.20 2.78
C GLY A 77 -4.98 9.64 1.35
N ALA A 78 -4.93 8.32 1.21
CA ALA A 78 -4.98 7.64 -0.08
C ALA A 78 -6.36 7.75 -0.73
N TYR A 79 -6.42 7.56 -2.05
CA TYR A 79 -7.69 7.37 -2.75
C TYR A 79 -8.35 6.07 -2.26
N ARG A 80 -7.61 4.97 -2.32
CA ARG A 80 -8.04 3.64 -1.87
C ARG A 80 -6.84 2.78 -1.48
N SER A 81 -7.08 1.73 -0.69
CA SER A 81 -6.07 0.79 -0.25
C SER A 81 -6.45 -0.65 -0.65
N ILE A 82 -5.45 -1.53 -0.64
CA ILE A 82 -5.58 -2.95 -0.98
C ILE A 82 -4.91 -3.76 0.13
N ALA A 83 -5.67 -4.60 0.82
CA ALA A 83 -5.14 -5.51 1.83
C ALA A 83 -4.61 -6.80 1.18
N THR A 84 -3.44 -7.25 1.62
CA THR A 84 -2.77 -8.47 1.14
C THR A 84 -2.39 -9.38 2.31
N ASN A 85 -2.11 -10.65 2.04
CA ASN A 85 -1.73 -11.64 3.05
C ASN A 85 -0.34 -11.42 3.68
N SER A 86 0.48 -10.48 3.16
CA SER A 86 1.77 -10.13 3.77
C SER A 86 2.33 -8.82 3.20
N GLY A 87 3.26 -8.18 3.92
CA GLY A 87 4.03 -7.05 3.39
C GLY A 87 4.75 -7.37 2.07
N MET A 88 5.32 -8.56 1.95
CA MET A 88 5.96 -8.99 0.69
C MET A 88 4.97 -9.10 -0.47
N SER A 89 3.76 -9.58 -0.20
CA SER A 89 2.70 -9.60 -1.21
C SER A 89 2.25 -8.20 -1.59
N ALA A 90 2.24 -7.23 -0.66
CA ALA A 90 1.99 -5.82 -0.95
C ALA A 90 3.06 -5.23 -1.88
N ILE A 91 4.34 -5.47 -1.58
CA ILE A 91 5.49 -5.08 -2.41
C ILE A 91 5.35 -5.66 -3.82
N ASN A 92 5.12 -6.98 -3.92
CA ASN A 92 5.05 -7.68 -5.19
C ASN A 92 3.89 -7.17 -6.07
N ILE A 93 2.67 -7.04 -5.54
CA ILE A 93 1.54 -6.56 -6.37
C ILE A 93 1.75 -5.11 -6.86
N ALA A 94 2.40 -4.27 -6.05
CA ALA A 94 2.68 -2.88 -6.40
C ALA A 94 3.73 -2.78 -7.51
N ILE A 95 4.81 -3.56 -7.43
CA ILE A 95 5.85 -3.61 -8.46
C ILE A 95 5.32 -4.25 -9.75
N SER A 96 4.72 -5.44 -9.67
CA SER A 96 4.23 -6.17 -10.85
C SER A 96 3.11 -5.45 -11.61
N ALA A 97 2.45 -4.47 -11.00
CA ALA A 97 1.42 -3.68 -11.68
C ALA A 97 1.97 -2.77 -12.79
N PHE A 98 3.28 -2.50 -12.79
CA PHE A 98 3.92 -1.56 -13.71
C PHE A 98 5.09 -2.17 -14.49
N MET A 99 5.59 -3.33 -14.06
CA MET A 99 6.73 -4.00 -14.69
C MET A 99 6.28 -4.98 -15.76
N GLU A 100 6.93 -4.88 -16.92
CA GLU A 100 6.85 -5.81 -18.03
C GLU A 100 8.25 -6.05 -18.61
N ASN A 101 8.39 -6.96 -19.57
CA ASN A 101 9.66 -7.21 -20.25
C ASN A 101 10.26 -5.91 -20.82
N GLY A 102 11.52 -5.64 -20.53
CA GLY A 102 12.24 -4.42 -20.94
C GLY A 102 11.96 -3.21 -20.06
N SER A 103 11.13 -3.31 -19.02
CA SER A 103 10.96 -2.25 -18.01
C SER A 103 12.20 -2.12 -17.14
N HIS A 104 12.47 -0.91 -16.69
CA HIS A 104 13.55 -0.61 -15.74
C HIS A 104 13.00 -0.08 -14.41
N ALA A 105 13.65 -0.43 -13.30
CA ALA A 105 13.36 0.06 -11.95
C ALA A 105 14.60 0.64 -11.28
N LEU A 106 14.42 1.70 -10.49
CA LEU A 106 15.43 2.14 -9.51
C LEU A 106 14.99 1.72 -8.12
N ILE A 107 15.88 1.12 -7.33
CA ILE A 107 15.55 0.57 -6.01
C ILE A 107 16.57 1.06 -5.00
N THR A 108 16.15 1.58 -3.86
CA THR A 108 17.11 1.96 -2.81
C THR A 108 17.88 0.75 -2.28
N GLU A 109 19.21 0.86 -2.11
CA GLU A 109 20.06 -0.18 -1.51
C GLU A 109 19.63 -0.52 -0.07
N GLY A 110 19.03 0.45 0.62
CA GLY A 110 18.49 0.28 1.96
C GLY A 110 17.11 -0.37 2.02
N ALA A 111 16.61 -0.93 0.91
CA ALA A 111 15.33 -1.61 0.88
C ALA A 111 15.37 -2.91 1.70
N TYR A 112 14.22 -3.33 2.22
CA TYR A 112 14.04 -4.65 2.80
C TYR A 112 14.57 -5.74 1.85
N GLU A 113 15.47 -6.60 2.33
CA GLU A 113 16.24 -7.55 1.51
C GLU A 113 15.39 -8.38 0.52
N PRO A 114 14.23 -8.95 0.90
CA PRO A 114 13.34 -9.65 -0.04
C PRO A 114 12.83 -8.79 -1.20
N THR A 115 12.78 -7.47 -1.09
CA THR A 115 12.52 -6.57 -2.22
C THR A 115 13.64 -6.67 -3.26
N ALA A 116 14.91 -6.60 -2.82
CA ALA A 116 16.06 -6.76 -3.72
C ALA A 116 16.11 -8.17 -4.35
N GLU A 117 15.75 -9.20 -3.57
CA GLU A 117 15.64 -10.58 -4.07
C GLU A 117 14.52 -10.75 -5.09
N LEU A 118 13.40 -10.03 -4.95
CA LEU A 118 12.32 -10.04 -5.94
C LEU A 118 12.81 -9.53 -7.30
N PHE A 119 13.58 -8.45 -7.33
CA PHE A 119 14.14 -7.94 -8.59
C PHE A 119 15.21 -8.86 -9.16
N SER A 120 16.24 -9.17 -8.37
CA SER A 120 17.41 -9.93 -8.82
C SER A 120 17.10 -11.40 -9.10
N GLY A 121 16.24 -12.03 -8.29
CA GLY A 121 15.95 -13.46 -8.31
C GLY A 121 14.67 -13.87 -9.04
N HIS A 122 13.72 -12.94 -9.24
CA HIS A 122 12.44 -13.24 -9.89
C HIS A 122 12.20 -12.38 -11.14
N LEU A 123 12.11 -11.06 -11.01
CA LEU A 123 11.71 -10.17 -12.11
C LEU A 123 12.74 -10.11 -13.24
N SER A 124 14.03 -10.22 -12.93
CA SER A 124 15.13 -10.31 -13.91
C SER A 124 14.91 -11.45 -14.92
N LYS A 125 14.33 -12.58 -14.49
CA LYS A 125 14.02 -13.74 -15.35
C LYS A 125 12.91 -13.45 -16.36
N PHE A 126 12.12 -12.41 -16.13
CA PHE A 126 11.07 -11.93 -17.05
C PHE A 126 11.54 -10.75 -17.90
N GLY A 127 12.83 -10.40 -17.85
CA GLY A 127 13.43 -9.31 -18.61
C GLY A 127 13.20 -7.93 -18.01
N VAL A 128 12.91 -7.85 -16.71
CA VAL A 128 12.91 -6.56 -15.98
C VAL A 128 14.34 -6.21 -15.60
N GLU A 129 14.75 -5.00 -15.95
CA GLU A 129 16.04 -4.41 -15.57
C GLU A 129 15.88 -3.62 -14.27
N PHE A 130 16.97 -3.49 -13.51
CA PHE A 130 16.98 -2.64 -12.33
C PHE A 130 18.40 -2.16 -12.01
N ASP A 131 18.49 -0.98 -11.41
CA ASP A 131 19.70 -0.48 -10.77
C ASP A 131 19.39 -0.13 -9.31
N PHE A 132 20.41 -0.30 -8.46
CA PHE A 132 20.34 0.16 -7.08
C PHE A 132 20.71 1.64 -6.97
N ILE A 133 20.09 2.34 -6.03
CA ILE A 133 20.39 3.74 -5.69
C ILE A 133 20.77 3.86 -4.22
N SER A 134 21.77 4.68 -3.93
CA SER A 134 22.18 4.95 -2.54
C SER A 134 21.00 5.52 -1.73
N PRO A 135 20.81 5.13 -0.46
CA PRO A 135 19.76 5.67 0.39
C PRO A 135 19.99 7.15 0.77
N THR A 136 21.18 7.70 0.48
CA THR A 136 21.52 9.12 0.63
C THR A 136 21.60 9.86 -0.69
N ILE A 137 21.11 9.26 -1.79
CA ILE A 137 21.11 9.91 -3.10
C ILE A 137 20.25 11.18 -3.06
N GLY A 138 20.76 12.25 -3.67
CA GLY A 138 20.05 13.52 -3.82
C GLY A 138 19.36 13.62 -5.19
N ASP A 139 19.54 14.76 -5.84
CA ASP A 139 19.03 15.04 -7.19
C ASP A 139 19.76 14.23 -8.29
N GLU A 140 20.93 13.68 -7.97
CA GLU A 140 21.73 12.76 -8.79
C GLU A 140 20.95 11.53 -9.27
N ILE A 141 19.84 11.17 -8.60
CA ILE A 141 18.93 10.13 -9.08
C ILE A 141 18.43 10.39 -10.52
N ALA A 142 18.33 11.66 -10.93
CA ALA A 142 17.89 12.04 -12.26
C ALA A 142 18.81 11.50 -13.38
N ASP A 143 20.08 11.26 -13.08
CA ASP A 143 21.06 10.73 -14.03
C ASP A 143 20.94 9.21 -14.22
N LEU A 144 20.34 8.52 -13.24
CA LEU A 144 20.09 7.07 -13.28
C LEU A 144 18.78 6.71 -13.98
N ILE A 145 17.89 7.69 -14.21
CA ILE A 145 16.63 7.48 -14.89
C ILE A 145 16.86 7.26 -16.40
N LYS A 146 16.58 6.04 -16.84
CA LYS A 146 16.57 5.60 -18.24
C LYS A 146 15.22 5.82 -18.93
N PRO A 147 15.15 5.86 -20.27
CA PRO A 147 13.89 6.02 -21.01
C PRO A 147 12.82 4.94 -20.71
N ASN A 148 13.25 3.74 -20.33
CA ASN A 148 12.39 2.61 -19.96
C ASN A 148 12.12 2.51 -18.43
N THR A 149 12.56 3.49 -17.62
CA THR A 149 12.31 3.48 -16.16
C THR A 149 10.83 3.65 -15.87
N LYS A 150 10.20 2.67 -15.24
CA LYS A 150 8.77 2.68 -14.95
C LYS A 150 8.46 2.90 -13.48
N ILE A 151 9.35 2.47 -12.58
CA ILE A 151 9.20 2.67 -11.14
C ILE A 151 10.49 3.17 -10.49
N VAL A 152 10.30 3.91 -9.41
CA VAL A 152 11.33 4.13 -8.38
C VAL A 152 10.78 3.61 -7.07
N TYR A 153 11.47 2.65 -6.46
CA TYR A 153 11.15 2.08 -5.15
C TYR A 153 12.05 2.69 -4.09
N LEU A 154 11.42 3.36 -3.13
CA LEU A 154 12.06 4.05 -2.02
C LEU A 154 11.59 3.44 -0.69
N GLU A 155 12.43 3.54 0.33
CA GLU A 155 12.15 3.11 1.69
C GLU A 155 12.87 4.06 2.64
N ALA A 156 12.15 4.59 3.63
CA ALA A 156 12.77 5.44 4.65
C ALA A 156 12.07 5.31 6.02
N PRO A 157 12.84 5.11 7.11
CA PRO A 157 14.29 4.82 7.11
C PRO A 157 14.61 3.49 6.42
N SER A 158 15.82 3.35 5.91
CA SER A 158 16.31 2.11 5.31
C SER A 158 16.27 0.94 6.32
N SER A 159 15.95 -0.24 5.82
CA SER A 159 15.95 -1.48 6.59
C SER A 159 17.31 -1.73 7.24
N ASN A 160 17.30 -2.01 8.54
CA ASN A 160 18.46 -2.31 9.40
C ASN A 160 19.45 -1.14 9.64
N THR A 161 19.72 -0.29 8.65
CA THR A 161 20.76 0.75 8.70
C THR A 161 20.21 2.16 8.93
N PHE A 162 18.89 2.36 8.78
CA PHE A 162 18.14 3.55 9.19
C PHE A 162 18.52 4.88 8.52
N GLU A 163 19.17 4.85 7.35
CA GLU A 163 19.33 6.05 6.54
C GLU A 163 17.97 6.63 6.15
N VAL A 164 17.85 7.96 6.17
CA VAL A 164 16.63 8.66 5.78
C VAL A 164 16.94 9.45 4.52
N ILE A 165 16.33 9.02 3.41
CA ILE A 165 16.47 9.71 2.13
C ILE A 165 15.85 11.11 2.19
N ASP A 166 16.46 12.09 1.50
CA ASP A 166 15.84 13.40 1.30
C ASP A 166 14.69 13.28 0.30
N ILE A 167 13.52 12.91 0.81
CA ILE A 167 12.31 12.70 0.02
C ILE A 167 12.04 13.90 -0.90
N LYS A 168 12.12 15.13 -0.39
CA LYS A 168 11.71 16.28 -1.19
C LYS A 168 12.62 16.42 -2.42
N THR A 169 13.93 16.37 -2.20
CA THR A 169 14.92 16.52 -3.28
C THR A 169 14.79 15.39 -4.30
N VAL A 170 14.66 14.14 -3.83
CA VAL A 170 14.54 12.96 -4.69
C VAL A 170 13.24 12.97 -5.52
N ILE A 171 12.08 13.25 -4.90
CA ILE A 171 10.81 13.29 -5.63
C ILE A 171 10.81 14.42 -6.67
N ASP A 172 11.29 15.61 -6.32
CA ASP A 172 11.39 16.75 -7.24
C ASP A 172 12.26 16.39 -8.48
N ALA A 173 13.39 15.70 -8.26
CA ALA A 173 14.28 15.25 -9.32
C ALA A 173 13.63 14.20 -10.24
N ILE A 174 12.95 13.20 -9.67
CA ILE A 174 12.23 12.16 -10.42
C ILE A 174 11.14 12.80 -11.29
N ARG A 175 10.32 13.68 -10.72
CA ARG A 175 9.21 14.33 -11.42
C ARG A 175 9.68 15.22 -12.56
N LYS A 176 10.72 16.02 -12.32
CA LYS A 176 11.36 16.84 -13.36
C LYS A 176 11.83 15.97 -14.51
N LYS A 177 12.61 14.92 -14.22
CA LYS A 177 13.14 14.02 -15.25
C LYS A 177 12.06 13.26 -16.00
N SER A 178 11.06 12.73 -15.29
CA SER A 178 9.88 12.05 -15.85
C SER A 178 9.17 12.92 -16.89
N LYS A 179 9.00 14.22 -16.60
CA LYS A 179 8.43 15.20 -17.53
C LYS A 179 9.34 15.46 -18.74
N GLU A 180 10.65 15.60 -18.53
CA GLU A 180 11.62 15.84 -19.62
C GLU A 180 11.65 14.70 -20.64
N ILE A 181 11.56 13.46 -20.19
CA ILE A 181 11.59 12.28 -21.08
C ILE A 181 10.20 11.85 -21.57
N GLY A 182 9.13 12.51 -21.11
CA GLY A 182 7.75 12.19 -21.49
C GLY A 182 7.28 10.79 -21.05
N ASN A 183 7.82 10.26 -19.96
CA ASN A 183 7.49 8.93 -19.43
C ASN A 183 7.06 9.06 -17.97
N GLU A 184 5.84 8.65 -17.65
CA GLU A 184 5.30 8.69 -16.29
C GLU A 184 5.99 7.62 -15.42
N ILE A 185 6.74 8.08 -14.42
CA ILE A 185 7.45 7.21 -13.46
C ILE A 185 6.60 7.10 -12.19
N VAL A 186 6.27 5.87 -11.79
CA VAL A 186 5.50 5.63 -10.56
C VAL A 186 6.44 5.51 -9.38
N ILE A 187 6.20 6.27 -8.32
CA ILE A 187 7.01 6.23 -7.12
C ILE A 187 6.32 5.36 -6.07
N LEU A 188 6.99 4.28 -5.69
CA LEU A 188 6.58 3.35 -4.64
C LEU A 188 7.39 3.67 -3.38
N PHE A 189 6.71 3.86 -2.26
CA PHE A 189 7.37 4.14 -0.98
C PHE A 189 6.95 3.13 0.08
N ASP A 190 7.90 2.32 0.56
CA ASP A 190 7.68 1.50 1.74
C ASP A 190 7.76 2.38 2.99
N ASN A 191 6.59 2.63 3.58
CA ASN A 191 6.42 3.49 4.74
C ASN A 191 6.26 2.66 6.02
N THR A 192 6.68 1.39 6.04
CA THR A 192 6.41 0.46 7.15
C THR A 192 6.90 1.02 8.50
N TRP A 193 8.00 1.76 8.50
CA TRP A 193 8.62 2.25 9.74
C TRP A 193 7.90 3.45 10.34
N ALA A 194 7.73 4.52 9.56
CA ALA A 194 7.06 5.74 10.04
C ALA A 194 5.54 5.59 10.05
N GLY A 195 4.98 4.85 9.09
CA GLY A 195 3.55 4.71 8.92
C GLY A 195 2.86 6.04 8.62
N PRO A 196 1.52 6.01 8.44
CA PRO A 196 0.75 7.19 8.04
C PRO A 196 0.57 8.21 9.18
N LEU A 197 1.09 7.89 10.38
CA LEU A 197 1.08 8.78 11.54
C LEU A 197 2.28 9.74 11.55
N TYR A 198 3.46 9.27 11.13
CA TYR A 198 4.70 10.06 11.19
C TYR A 198 5.22 10.48 9.82
N PHE A 199 4.75 9.84 8.74
CA PHE A 199 5.04 10.28 7.37
C PHE A 199 3.80 10.18 6.47
N ARG A 200 3.42 11.30 5.85
CA ARG A 200 2.20 11.45 5.04
C ARG A 200 2.53 11.31 3.56
N THR A 201 2.74 10.08 3.09
CA THR A 201 3.23 9.76 1.73
C THR A 201 2.61 10.61 0.61
N PHE A 202 1.28 10.68 0.55
CA PHE A 202 0.58 11.40 -0.53
C PHE A 202 0.67 12.93 -0.44
N GLU A 203 1.15 13.50 0.67
CA GLU A 203 1.44 14.93 0.79
C GLU A 203 2.80 15.30 0.14
N HIS A 204 3.58 14.30 -0.29
CA HIS A 204 4.91 14.45 -0.91
C HIS A 204 4.94 14.04 -2.38
N ASP A 205 3.80 14.04 -3.08
CA ASP A 205 3.68 13.64 -4.51
C ASP A 205 4.18 12.22 -4.81
N ILE A 206 4.11 11.32 -3.82
CA ILE A 206 4.37 9.89 -3.99
C ILE A 206 3.07 9.17 -4.41
N ASP A 207 3.17 8.20 -5.32
CA ASP A 207 2.00 7.58 -5.95
C ASP A 207 1.40 6.43 -5.15
N VAL A 208 2.26 5.66 -4.46
CA VAL A 208 1.90 4.42 -3.79
C VAL A 208 2.64 4.32 -2.46
N GLU A 209 1.89 4.07 -1.39
CA GLU A 209 2.44 3.72 -0.09
C GLU A 209 2.31 2.20 0.14
N ILE A 210 3.40 1.56 0.54
CA ILE A 210 3.45 0.15 0.90
C ILE A 210 3.63 0.03 2.42
N GLN A 211 2.95 -0.95 3.00
CA GLN A 211 3.06 -1.29 4.42
C GLN A 211 3.16 -2.80 4.59
N ALA A 212 4.16 -3.24 5.34
CA ALA A 212 4.07 -4.48 6.09
C ALA A 212 3.19 -4.26 7.33
N ALA A 213 1.87 -4.33 7.14
CA ALA A 213 0.90 -4.17 8.22
C ALA A 213 1.07 -5.20 9.35
N THR A 214 1.78 -6.29 9.13
CA THR A 214 2.35 -7.18 10.16
C THR A 214 3.00 -6.42 11.32
N LYS A 215 3.63 -5.26 11.05
CA LYS A 215 4.39 -4.46 12.02
C LYS A 215 3.46 -3.58 12.85
N TYR A 216 3.50 -2.24 12.71
CA TYR A 216 2.82 -1.34 13.65
C TYR A 216 1.29 -1.34 13.53
N VAL A 217 0.74 -1.68 12.35
CA VAL A 217 -0.71 -1.76 12.11
C VAL A 217 -1.33 -2.88 12.94
N VAL A 218 -0.87 -4.12 12.79
CA VAL A 218 -1.26 -5.25 13.65
C VAL A 218 -0.75 -5.01 15.06
N GLY A 219 0.56 -4.81 15.24
CA GLY A 219 1.18 -4.32 16.47
C GLY A 219 1.34 -5.33 17.61
N HIS A 220 1.03 -6.61 17.37
CA HIS A 220 1.00 -7.65 18.42
C HIS A 220 1.69 -8.96 18.01
N SER A 221 2.43 -8.96 16.90
CA SER A 221 3.22 -10.11 16.42
C SER A 221 2.43 -11.42 16.21
N ASP A 222 1.13 -11.30 15.88
CA ASP A 222 0.18 -12.42 15.83
C ASP A 222 -0.53 -12.56 14.48
N ALA A 223 -0.25 -11.70 13.50
CA ALA A 223 -0.81 -11.78 12.15
C ALA A 223 0.17 -11.27 11.08
N MET A 224 0.14 -11.95 9.92
CA MET A 224 0.78 -11.48 8.70
C MET A 224 -0.23 -10.69 7.87
N LEU A 225 0.16 -9.49 7.44
CA LEU A 225 -0.72 -8.59 6.71
C LEU A 225 0.11 -7.58 5.93
N GLY A 226 -0.33 -7.24 4.72
CA GLY A 226 0.21 -6.13 3.95
C GLY A 226 -0.90 -5.16 3.54
N ILE A 227 -0.53 -3.91 3.28
CA ILE A 227 -1.44 -2.91 2.73
C ILE A 227 -0.69 -2.14 1.64
N VAL A 228 -1.35 -1.92 0.50
CA VAL A 228 -0.91 -0.97 -0.52
C VAL A 228 -1.94 0.15 -0.59
N ALA A 229 -1.56 1.36 -0.19
CA ALA A 229 -2.40 2.54 -0.34
C ALA A 229 -2.02 3.25 -1.64
N CYS A 230 -3.01 3.69 -2.41
CA CYS A 230 -2.82 4.19 -3.77
C CYS A 230 -3.45 5.56 -3.95
N ASN A 231 -2.85 6.40 -4.80
CA ASN A 231 -3.58 7.49 -5.42
C ASN A 231 -4.59 6.96 -6.46
N GLU A 232 -5.43 7.86 -7.00
CA GLU A 232 -6.49 7.48 -7.95
C GLU A 232 -5.94 6.84 -9.23
N LYS A 233 -4.79 7.32 -9.72
CA LYS A 233 -4.17 6.86 -10.97
C LYS A 233 -3.62 5.43 -10.89
N THR A 234 -3.16 5.01 -9.71
CA THR A 234 -2.46 3.73 -9.52
C THR A 234 -3.37 2.62 -9.01
N TYR A 235 -4.45 2.96 -8.30
CA TYR A 235 -5.31 2.00 -7.60
C TYR A 235 -5.77 0.83 -8.49
N LEU A 236 -6.40 1.13 -9.64
CA LEU A 236 -7.02 0.08 -10.44
C LEU A 236 -5.97 -0.86 -11.07
N LYS A 237 -4.80 -0.34 -11.46
CA LYS A 237 -3.69 -1.16 -11.97
C LYS A 237 -3.19 -2.13 -10.90
N ILE A 238 -2.97 -1.64 -9.68
CA ILE A 238 -2.48 -2.47 -8.57
C ILE A 238 -3.55 -3.46 -8.09
N LYS A 239 -4.82 -3.06 -8.03
CA LYS A 239 -5.93 -3.96 -7.67
C LYS A 239 -6.08 -5.09 -8.70
N ASN A 240 -5.93 -4.78 -10.00
CA ASN A 240 -5.92 -5.78 -11.05
C ASN A 240 -4.70 -6.71 -10.95
N SER A 241 -3.52 -6.19 -10.57
CA SER A 241 -2.33 -7.00 -10.28
C SER A 241 -2.62 -8.00 -9.15
N ALA A 242 -3.15 -7.55 -8.01
CA ALA A 242 -3.55 -8.42 -6.91
C ALA A 242 -4.54 -9.51 -7.36
N ARG A 243 -5.58 -9.12 -8.10
CA ARG A 243 -6.59 -10.04 -8.64
C ARG A 243 -5.97 -11.11 -9.52
N ASN A 244 -5.10 -10.73 -10.44
CA ASN A 244 -4.49 -11.63 -11.43
C ASN A 244 -3.51 -12.60 -10.76
N GLN A 245 -2.82 -12.16 -9.70
CA GLN A 245 -1.92 -12.99 -8.90
C GLN A 245 -2.63 -13.81 -7.82
N GLY A 246 -3.95 -13.62 -7.64
CA GLY A 246 -4.72 -14.31 -6.61
C GLY A 246 -4.44 -13.84 -5.18
N ILE A 247 -3.82 -12.68 -5.02
CA ILE A 247 -3.46 -12.11 -3.72
C ILE A 247 -4.68 -11.45 -3.08
N CYS A 248 -4.95 -11.81 -1.83
CA CYS A 248 -5.97 -11.21 -0.97
C CYS A 248 -5.60 -11.41 0.50
N ALA A 249 -6.17 -10.60 1.40
CA ALA A 249 -6.02 -10.76 2.84
C ALA A 249 -7.17 -11.57 3.44
N GLU A 250 -6.83 -12.50 4.35
CA GLU A 250 -7.81 -13.28 5.08
C GLU A 250 -8.65 -12.40 6.02
N PRO A 251 -9.95 -12.67 6.19
CA PRO A 251 -10.83 -11.90 7.07
C PRO A 251 -10.35 -11.80 8.52
N ASP A 252 -9.77 -12.88 9.06
CA ASP A 252 -9.23 -12.93 10.42
C ASP A 252 -7.99 -12.03 10.59
N ALA A 253 -7.07 -12.02 9.61
CA ALA A 253 -5.92 -11.13 9.63
C ALA A 253 -6.36 -9.66 9.52
N CYS A 254 -7.35 -9.37 8.67
CA CYS A 254 -7.94 -8.04 8.55
C CYS A 254 -8.61 -7.59 9.86
N TYR A 255 -9.30 -8.50 10.56
CA TYR A 255 -9.88 -8.24 11.88
C TYR A 255 -8.80 -7.87 12.90
N LEU A 256 -7.69 -8.61 12.95
CA LEU A 256 -6.57 -8.31 13.84
C LEU A 256 -5.89 -6.98 13.48
N GLY A 257 -5.75 -6.66 12.19
CA GLY A 257 -5.29 -5.34 11.74
C GLY A 257 -6.21 -4.21 12.20
N LEU A 258 -7.53 -4.35 12.01
CA LEU A 258 -8.52 -3.39 12.49
C LEU A 258 -8.48 -3.23 14.02
N ARG A 259 -8.27 -4.32 14.78
CA ARG A 259 -8.09 -4.27 16.23
C ARG A 259 -6.81 -3.53 16.60
N GLY A 260 -5.71 -3.81 15.90
CA GLY A 260 -4.40 -3.18 16.10
C GLY A 260 -4.42 -1.68 15.86
N LEU A 261 -5.10 -1.20 14.82
CA LEU A 261 -5.26 0.23 14.53
C LEU A 261 -5.79 1.01 15.73
N ARG A 262 -6.69 0.42 16.54
CA ARG A 262 -7.37 1.15 17.63
C ARG A 262 -6.42 1.63 18.72
N THR A 263 -5.26 0.99 18.85
CA THR A 263 -4.22 1.35 19.83
C THR A 263 -2.94 1.84 19.17
N MET A 264 -2.88 1.95 17.84
CA MET A 264 -1.65 2.28 17.11
C MET A 264 -1.02 3.60 17.56
N ALA A 265 -1.81 4.66 17.71
CA ALA A 265 -1.28 5.96 18.12
C ALA A 265 -0.59 5.90 19.49
N VAL A 266 -1.24 5.31 20.50
CA VAL A 266 -0.68 5.23 21.86
C VAL A 266 0.50 4.25 21.93
N ARG A 267 0.48 3.17 21.15
CA ARG A 267 1.61 2.22 21.07
C ARG A 267 2.82 2.86 20.43
N MET A 268 2.64 3.58 19.33
CA MET A 268 3.77 4.22 18.66
C MET A 268 4.31 5.39 19.47
N GLU A 269 3.45 6.21 20.09
CA GLU A 269 3.88 7.27 21.02
C GLU A 269 4.81 6.71 22.12
N ALA A 270 4.42 5.59 22.75
CA ALA A 270 5.24 4.92 23.76
C ALA A 270 6.50 4.20 23.22
N GLN A 271 6.62 3.96 21.91
CA GLN A 271 7.84 3.38 21.31
C GLN A 271 8.91 4.43 21.01
N PHE A 272 8.53 5.71 20.96
CA PHE A 272 9.47 6.83 20.81
C PHE A 272 10.06 7.28 22.15
N GLU A 273 9.39 6.99 23.27
CA GLU A 273 9.86 7.27 24.64
C GLU A 273 11.01 6.33 25.06
#